data_AF-A0A8S2NNS0-F1
#
_entry.id   AF-A0A8S2NNS0-F1
#
_cell.length_a   1.000
_cell.length_b   1.000
_cell.length_c   1.000
_cell.angle_alpha   90.00
_cell.angle_beta   90.00
_cell.angle_gamma   90.00
#
_symmetry.space_group_name_H-M   'P 1'
#
loop_
_entity.id
_entity.type
_entity.pdbx_description
1 polymer ?
#
loop_
_entity_poly.entity_id
_entity_poly.type
_entity_poly.pdbx_seq_one_letter_code
_entity_poly.pdbx_strand_id
1 'polypeptide(L)'
;MSQTNRHVKLDEVWANLLDGINHVYQFQGMKKPAYMLLYTHVYDYCISNPNQPRTVTGNSRVHIGGLSRSNGQDGANIVGGELYNKLKNYLKDYLKDVCQ
;
A
#
# COMPACT_ATOMS: atom_id res chain seq x y z
N MET A 1 16.88 1.07 -20.40
CA MET A 1 16.37 0.68 -19.06
C MET A 1 14.99 1.30 -18.90
N SER A 2 13.95 0.51 -19.15
CA SER A 2 12.58 1.00 -19.34
C SER A 2 11.94 1.39 -18.01
N GLN A 3 11.36 2.60 -17.96
CA GLN A 3 10.59 3.11 -16.84
C GLN A 3 9.28 2.31 -16.70
N THR A 4 9.23 1.39 -15.74
CA THR A 4 7.96 0.72 -15.39
C THR A 4 7.09 1.73 -14.63
N ASN A 5 6.02 2.18 -15.28
CA ASN A 5 4.96 2.96 -14.69
C ASN A 5 4.39 2.14 -13.51
N ARG A 6 4.84 2.45 -12.28
CA ARG A 6 4.50 1.70 -11.05
C ARG A 6 3.06 1.97 -10.66
N HIS A 7 2.12 1.47 -11.46
CA HIS A 7 0.78 1.21 -10.99
C HIS A 7 0.90 -0.03 -10.12
N VAL A 8 1.23 0.18 -8.84
CA VAL A 8 1.35 -0.92 -7.88
C VAL A 8 -0.05 -1.53 -7.76
N LYS A 9 -0.20 -2.76 -8.24
CA LYS A 9 -1.50 -3.45 -8.23
C LYS A 9 -1.79 -3.89 -6.79
N LEU A 10 -3.04 -3.77 -6.36
CA LEU A 10 -3.49 -4.21 -5.03
C LEU A 10 -3.01 -5.63 -4.70
N ASP A 11 -3.02 -6.54 -5.68
CA ASP A 11 -2.58 -7.92 -5.48
C ASP A 11 -1.10 -8.05 -5.15
N GLU A 12 -0.25 -7.20 -5.71
CA GLU A 12 1.19 -7.19 -5.42
C GLU A 12 1.45 -6.67 -4.00
N VAL A 13 0.78 -5.59 -3.59
CA VAL A 13 0.88 -5.06 -2.21
C VAL A 13 0.36 -6.06 -1.22
N TRP A 14 -0.78 -6.69 -1.52
CA TRP A 14 -1.38 -7.70 -0.68
C TRP A 14 -0.49 -8.93 -0.52
N ALA A 15 0.11 -9.45 -1.60
CA ALA A 15 0.98 -10.61 -1.53
C ALA A 15 2.18 -10.37 -0.60
N ASN A 16 2.85 -9.22 -0.76
CA ASN A 16 3.97 -8.82 0.10
C ASN A 16 3.53 -8.62 1.55
N LEU A 17 2.39 -7.97 1.77
CA LEU A 17 1.84 -7.75 3.11
C LEU A 17 1.50 -9.07 3.81
N LEU A 18 0.87 -10.00 3.09
CA LEU A 18 0.49 -11.31 3.61
C LEU A 18 1.72 -12.13 4.02
N ASP A 19 2.77 -12.14 3.20
CA ASP A 19 4.04 -12.80 3.55
C ASP A 19 4.65 -12.22 4.83
N GLY A 20 4.65 -10.88 4.97
CA GLY A 20 5.10 -10.22 6.20
C GLY A 20 4.26 -10.58 7.42
N ILE A 21 2.93 -10.66 7.27
CA ILE A 21 2.02 -11.08 8.34
C ILE A 21 2.31 -12.52 8.75
N ASN A 22 2.46 -13.43 7.78
CA ASN A 22 2.76 -14.83 8.05
C ASN A 22 4.07 -15.02 8.82
N HIS A 23 5.12 -14.28 8.47
CA HIS A 23 6.38 -14.29 9.24
C HIS A 23 6.14 -13.92 10.71
N VAL A 24 5.37 -12.84 10.97
CA VAL A 24 5.08 -12.39 12.34
C VAL A 24 4.25 -13.42 13.11
N TYR A 25 3.22 -14.01 12.48
CA TYR A 25 2.37 -15.02 13.11
C TYR A 25 3.09 -16.36 13.33
N GLN A 26 4.11 -16.68 12.54
CA GLN A 26 5.00 -17.83 12.76
C GLN A 26 6.11 -17.53 13.79
N PHE A 27 6.03 -16.41 14.52
CA PHE A 27 7.07 -15.92 15.44
C PHE A 27 8.46 -15.78 14.79
N GLN A 28 8.51 -15.61 13.48
CA GLN A 28 9.74 -15.30 12.76
C GLN A 28 9.98 -13.78 12.82
N GLY A 29 11.02 -13.37 13.54
CA GLY A 29 11.40 -11.97 13.64
C GLY A 29 11.77 -11.37 12.29
N MET A 30 11.32 -10.14 12.02
CA MET A 30 11.65 -9.41 10.81
C MET A 30 12.79 -8.42 11.04
N LYS A 31 13.79 -8.40 10.15
CA LYS A 31 14.86 -7.40 10.20
C LYS A 31 14.30 -6.01 9.85
N LYS A 32 14.82 -4.96 10.49
CA LYS A 32 14.40 -3.55 10.27
C LYS A 32 14.29 -3.15 8.78
N PRO A 33 15.22 -3.50 7.88
CA PRO A 33 15.10 -3.13 6.47
C PRO A 33 13.88 -3.76 5.78
N ALA A 34 13.57 -5.02 6.10
CA ALA A 34 12.41 -5.72 5.55
C ALA A 34 11.10 -5.08 6.04
N TYR A 35 11.03 -4.72 7.32
CA TYR A 35 9.88 -3.99 7.87
C TYR A 35 9.67 -2.63 7.18
N MET A 36 10.74 -1.87 6.99
CA MET A 36 10.66 -0.56 6.33
C MET A 36 10.23 -0.68 4.86
N LEU A 37 10.65 -1.74 4.17
CA LEU A 37 10.20 -2.00 2.80
C LEU A 37 8.70 -2.31 2.74
N LEU A 38 8.21 -3.18 3.63
CA LEU A 38 6.79 -3.52 3.75
C LEU A 38 5.93 -2.28 4.05
N TYR A 39 6.39 -1.46 5.00
CA TYR A 39 5.75 -0.19 5.34
C TYR A 39 5.67 0.75 4.13
N THR A 40 6.79 0.92 3.42
CA THR A 40 6.86 1.81 2.24
C THR A 40 5.92 1.32 1.13
N HIS A 41 5.83 0.01 0.90
CA HIS A 41 4.92 -0.56 -0.10
C HIS A 41 3.44 -0.25 0.21
N VAL A 42 3.02 -0.41 1.47
CA VAL A 42 1.65 -0.08 1.90
C VAL A 42 1.40 1.42 1.82
N TYR A 43 2.38 2.23 2.23
CA TYR A 43 2.29 3.69 2.16
C TYR A 43 2.13 4.16 0.71
N ASP A 44 3.01 3.72 -0.19
CA ASP A 44 2.99 4.07 -1.61
C ASP A 44 1.64 3.70 -2.26
N TYR A 45 1.08 2.54 -1.91
CA TYR A 45 -0.24 2.12 -2.37
C TYR A 45 -1.37 3.06 -1.89
N CYS A 46 -1.35 3.42 -0.60
CA CYS A 46 -2.36 4.31 -0.01
C CYS A 46 -2.31 5.74 -0.56
N ILE A 47 -1.15 6.21 -1.03
CA ILE A 47 -1.00 7.54 -1.65
C ILE A 47 -1.05 7.49 -3.19
N SER A 48 -0.96 6.32 -3.82
CA SER A 48 -1.10 6.18 -5.28
C SER A 48 -2.56 6.34 -5.69
N ASN A 49 -2.98 7.59 -5.88
CA ASN A 49 -4.34 7.91 -6.28
C ASN A 49 -4.49 7.70 -7.81
N PRO A 50 -5.37 6.80 -8.29
CA PRO A 50 -5.50 6.52 -9.73
C PRO A 50 -6.04 7.72 -10.53
N ASN A 51 -6.63 8.72 -9.87
CA ASN A 51 -7.16 9.94 -10.48
C ASN A 51 -6.16 11.12 -10.52
N GLN A 52 -4.92 10.95 -10.05
CA GLN A 52 -3.93 12.02 -10.14
C GLN A 52 -3.13 11.89 -11.45
N PRO A 53 -3.23 12.85 -12.39
CA PRO A 53 -2.37 12.85 -13.57
C PRO A 53 -0.92 12.99 -13.11
N ARG A 54 -0.09 11.98 -13.41
CA ARG A 54 1.37 12.11 -13.31
C ARG A 54 1.80 13.13 -14.36
N THR A 55 1.95 14.39 -13.96
CA THR A 55 2.65 15.38 -14.79
C THR A 55 4.11 14.97 -14.84
N VAL A 56 4.49 14.26 -15.89
CA VAL A 56 5.88 14.01 -16.27
C VAL A 56 6.44 15.32 -16.79
N THR A 57 7.02 16.12 -15.90
CA THR A 57 7.95 17.18 -16.30
C THR A 57 9.25 16.92 -15.56
N GLY A 58 10.32 16.76 -16.34
CA GLY A 58 11.64 16.44 -15.85
C GLY A 58 12.22 17.47 -14.88
N ASN A 59 13.35 17.07 -14.31
CA ASN A 59 14.17 17.76 -13.31
C ASN A 59 13.72 17.66 -11.84
N SER A 60 14.40 16.74 -11.14
CA SER A 60 15.07 17.00 -9.86
C SER A 60 14.38 17.95 -8.89
N ARG A 61 13.56 17.39 -8.00
CA ARG A 61 13.53 17.64 -6.54
C ARG A 61 12.38 16.83 -5.94
N VAL A 62 12.66 16.15 -4.85
CA VAL A 62 11.65 15.54 -3.97
C VAL A 62 10.70 16.65 -3.53
N HIS A 63 9.54 16.74 -4.16
CA HIS A 63 8.48 17.63 -3.73
C HIS A 63 7.59 16.81 -2.79
N ILE A 64 7.83 16.97 -1.48
CA ILE A 64 6.82 16.67 -0.46
C ILE A 64 5.56 17.44 -0.88
N GLY A 65 4.51 16.69 -1.21
CA GLY A 65 3.32 17.18 -1.89
C GLY A 65 2.66 18.31 -1.11
N GLY A 66 2.61 19.49 -1.73
CA GLY A 66 1.81 20.60 -1.26
C GLY A 66 0.33 20.25 -1.32
N LEU A 67 -0.38 20.59 -0.25
CA LEU A 67 -1.84 20.63 -0.20
C LEU A 67 -2.35 21.66 -1.22
N SER A 68 -2.54 21.25 -2.48
CA SER A 68 -3.29 22.07 -3.43
C SER A 68 -4.77 21.87 -3.19
N ARG A 69 -5.36 22.83 -2.48
CA ARG A 69 -6.80 23.00 -2.31
C ARG A 69 -7.41 23.31 -3.67
N SER A 70 -7.92 22.30 -4.37
CA SER A 70 -8.80 22.48 -5.51
C SER A 70 -10.21 22.04 -5.16
N ASN A 71 -11.12 22.91 -5.51
CA ASN A 71 -12.51 22.98 -5.13
C ASN A 71 -13.33 22.00 -6.00
N GLY A 72 -14.26 21.26 -5.40
CA GLY A 72 -15.36 20.62 -6.11
C GLY A 72 -15.25 19.11 -6.32
N GLN A 73 -16.07 18.41 -5.54
CA GLN A 73 -16.68 17.11 -5.82
C GLN A 73 -15.78 15.86 -5.83
N ASP A 74 -16.33 14.87 -5.14
CA ASP A 74 -16.01 13.45 -5.14
C ASP A 74 -14.95 12.98 -4.14
N GLY A 75 -15.38 12.05 -3.29
CA GLY A 75 -14.69 11.61 -2.09
C GLY A 75 -13.27 11.14 -2.40
N ALA A 76 -12.34 11.45 -1.50
CA ALA A 76 -10.98 10.92 -1.55
C ALA A 76 -11.03 9.44 -1.93
N ASN A 77 -10.49 9.09 -3.10
CA ASN A 77 -10.53 7.73 -3.61
C ASN A 77 -9.92 6.83 -2.51
N ILE A 78 -10.74 5.96 -1.91
CA ILE A 78 -10.35 5.20 -0.71
C ILE A 78 -9.54 3.98 -1.16
N VAL A 79 -8.39 4.22 -1.82
CA VAL A 79 -7.51 3.17 -2.36
C VAL A 79 -7.08 2.20 -1.25
N GLY A 80 -6.84 2.72 -0.04
CA GLY A 80 -6.53 1.91 1.15
C GLY A 80 -7.71 1.09 1.71
N GLY A 81 -8.95 1.40 1.33
CA GLY A 81 -10.15 0.74 1.83
C GLY A 81 -10.25 -0.72 1.39
N GLU A 82 -9.87 -1.00 0.14
CA GLU A 82 -9.83 -2.37 -0.40
C GLU A 82 -8.79 -3.22 0.32
N LEU A 83 -7.59 -2.67 0.54
CA LEU A 83 -6.51 -3.35 1.26
C LEU A 83 -6.92 -3.63 2.73
N TYR A 84 -7.55 -2.65 3.38
CA TYR A 84 -8.08 -2.80 4.73
C TYR A 84 -9.12 -3.93 4.82
N ASN A 85 -10.08 -3.96 3.89
CA ASN A 85 -11.11 -5.00 3.86
C ASN A 85 -10.50 -6.39 3.64
N LYS A 86 -9.51 -6.50 2.76
CA LYS A 86 -8.78 -7.76 2.51
C LYS A 86 -8.06 -8.25 3.77
N LEU A 87 -7.33 -7.36 4.46
CA LEU A 87 -6.68 -7.65 5.74
C LEU A 87 -7.67 -8.09 6.81
N LYS A 88 -8.77 -7.35 6.97
CA LYS A 88 -9.80 -7.64 7.96
C LYS A 88 -10.44 -9.02 7.74
N ASN A 89 -10.74 -9.37 6.50
CA ASN A 89 -11.33 -10.67 6.18
C ASN A 89 -10.34 -11.80 6.43
N TYR A 90 -9.09 -11.64 6.02
CA TYR A 90 -8.02 -12.59 6.31
C TYR A 90 -7.89 -12.87 7.81
N LEU A 91 -7.81 -11.83 8.64
CA LEU A 91 -7.69 -12.00 10.09
C LEU A 91 -8.90 -12.70 10.71
N LYS A 92 -10.11 -12.43 10.23
CA LYS A 92 -11.31 -13.13 10.69
C LYS A 92 -11.25 -14.62 10.39
N ASP A 93 -10.81 -14.99 9.19
CA ASP A 93 -10.74 -16.39 8.79
C ASP A 93 -9.58 -17.11 9.48
N TYR A 94 -8.43 -16.45 9.65
CA TYR A 94 -7.32 -16.95 10.46
C TYR A 94 -7.76 -17.24 11.91
N LEU A 95 -8.50 -16.32 12.53
CA LEU A 95 -9.00 -16.54 13.90
C LEU A 95 -9.99 -17.69 14.01
N LYS A 96 -10.84 -17.90 12.99
CA LYS A 96 -11.75 -19.07 12.98
C LYS A 96 -10.95 -20.37 12.92
N ASP A 97 -9.92 -20.43 12.08
CA ASP A 97 -9.07 -21.61 11.91
C ASP A 97 -8.29 -21.93 13.19
N VAL A 98 -7.72 -20.91 13.85
CA VAL A 98 -6.93 -21.10 15.09
C VAL A 98 -7.80 -21.39 16.31
N CYS A 99 -9.06 -20.95 16.33
CA CYS A 99 -9.98 -21.20 17.44
C CYS A 99 -10.81 -22.49 17.31
N GLN A 100 -10.65 -23.26 16.24
CA GLN A 100 -11.22 -24.61 16.10
C GLN A 100 -10.34 -25.67 16.78
#